data_AF-A0A6N1DX02-F1
#
_entry.id   AF-A0A6N1DX02-F1
#
_cell.length_a   1.000
_cell.length_b   1.000
_cell.length_c   1.000
_cell.angle_alpha   90.00
_cell.angle_beta   90.00
_cell.angle_gamma   90.00
#
_symmetry.space_group_name_H-M   'P 1'
#
loop_
_entity.id
_entity.type
_entity.pdbx_description
1 polymer ?
#
loop_
_entity_poly.entity_id
_entity_poly.type
_entity_poly.pdbx_seq_one_letter_code
_entity_poly.pdbx_strand_id
1 'polypeptide(L)'
;MRYLPACSGLLLLLATGAVSADYDRGAAAYAAGDYETAYRLLEPMAEAGHPEAQLRVGAMHEWGQGVAPSFNKAAQWYQRAAAQGHPEAQFTMGFMYGSGTGVTQDEVHAWAWFDLAARQGDQKAREFRDATGARLGAGKVAEAQRLSARLRAD
;
A
#
# COMPACT_ATOMS: atom_id res chain seq x y z
N MET A 1 -48.24 10.80 26.19
CA MET A 1 -46.82 10.45 26.41
C MET A 1 -46.31 9.69 25.19
N ARG A 2 -45.49 10.34 24.37
CA ARG A 2 -44.74 9.70 23.27
C ARG A 2 -43.33 10.25 23.31
N TYR A 3 -42.36 9.35 23.46
CA TYR A 3 -40.93 9.59 23.32
C TYR A 3 -40.53 9.33 21.86
N LEU A 4 -39.71 10.22 21.29
CA LEU A 4 -38.55 9.99 20.39
C LEU A 4 -38.12 11.32 19.72
N PRO A 5 -36.90 11.86 19.94
CA PRO A 5 -36.24 12.73 18.97
C PRO A 5 -35.46 11.84 17.97
N ALA A 6 -35.75 11.89 16.67
CA ALA A 6 -35.31 12.90 15.69
C ALA A 6 -33.80 12.82 15.36
N CYS A 7 -33.51 12.03 14.30
CA CYS A 7 -32.49 12.25 13.27
C CYS A 7 -31.02 12.47 13.69
N SER A 8 -30.32 11.37 13.97
CA SER A 8 -28.86 11.25 13.81
C SER A 8 -28.45 11.20 12.33
N GLY A 9 -28.63 12.31 11.60
CA GLY A 9 -28.47 12.31 10.15
C GLY A 9 -27.94 13.61 9.58
N LEU A 10 -26.93 14.24 10.21
CA LEU A 10 -26.21 15.35 9.60
C LEU A 10 -24.83 15.59 10.24
N LEU A 11 -23.93 14.60 10.20
CA LEU A 11 -22.53 14.80 10.60
C LEU A 11 -21.54 13.95 9.77
N LEU A 12 -21.74 13.84 8.45
CA LEU A 12 -20.79 13.12 7.58
C LEU A 12 -20.32 13.88 6.33
N LEU A 13 -20.79 15.11 6.08
CA LEU A 13 -20.46 15.83 4.85
C LEU A 13 -19.29 16.84 4.98
N LEU A 14 -18.86 17.19 6.21
CA LEU A 14 -17.73 18.10 6.43
C LEU A 14 -16.39 17.38 6.64
N ALA A 15 -16.41 16.07 6.91
CA ALA A 15 -15.19 15.31 7.15
C ALA A 15 -14.37 15.06 5.87
N THR A 16 -15.03 14.92 4.72
CA THR A 16 -14.34 14.57 3.46
C THR A 16 -13.45 15.70 2.92
N GLY A 17 -13.87 16.97 3.05
CA GLY A 17 -13.12 18.12 2.54
C GLY A 17 -11.92 18.54 3.42
N ALA A 18 -11.97 18.26 4.72
CA ALA A 18 -10.85 18.55 5.62
C ALA A 18 -9.74 17.50 5.47
N VAL A 19 -10.10 16.22 5.31
CA VAL A 19 -9.14 15.12 5.12
C VAL A 19 -8.35 15.28 3.81
N SER A 20 -8.98 15.73 2.72
CA SER A 20 -8.25 15.99 1.47
C SER A 20 -7.26 17.16 1.61
N ALA A 21 -7.64 18.25 2.30
CA ALA A 21 -6.78 19.42 2.49
C ALA A 21 -5.60 19.15 3.45
N ASP A 22 -5.76 18.26 4.42
CA ASP A 22 -4.66 17.80 5.25
C ASP A 22 -3.72 16.88 4.45
N TYR A 23 -4.26 15.99 3.60
CA TYR A 23 -3.44 15.11 2.76
C TYR A 23 -2.59 15.91 1.78
N ASP A 24 -3.18 16.88 1.09
CA ASP A 24 -2.46 17.73 0.13
C ASP A 24 -1.28 18.46 0.79
N ARG A 25 -1.46 18.92 2.03
CA ARG A 25 -0.38 19.53 2.82
C ARG A 25 0.71 18.52 3.19
N GLY A 26 0.34 17.32 3.63
CA GLY A 26 1.30 16.25 3.91
C GLY A 26 2.08 15.82 2.66
N ALA A 27 1.39 15.67 1.53
CA ALA A 27 1.98 15.33 0.24
C ALA A 27 2.91 16.44 -0.29
N ALA A 28 2.53 17.71 -0.12
CA ALA A 28 3.37 18.85 -0.45
C ALA A 28 4.61 18.92 0.44
N ALA A 29 4.48 18.71 1.75
CA ALA A 29 5.62 18.64 2.66
C ALA A 29 6.60 17.51 2.28
N TYR A 30 6.07 16.33 1.93
CA TYR A 30 6.87 15.21 1.43
C TYR A 30 7.63 15.58 0.16
N ALA A 31 6.96 16.22 -0.81
CA ALA A 31 7.58 16.66 -2.06
C ALA A 31 8.65 17.75 -1.85
N ALA A 32 8.50 18.56 -0.81
CA ALA A 32 9.47 19.59 -0.41
C ALA A 32 10.64 19.05 0.42
N GLY A 33 10.62 17.75 0.79
CA GLY A 33 11.63 17.15 1.67
C GLY A 33 11.47 17.50 3.15
N ASP A 34 10.38 18.15 3.55
CA ASP A 34 10.00 18.35 4.95
C ASP A 34 9.33 17.07 5.47
N TYR A 35 10.16 16.05 5.67
CA TYR A 35 9.68 14.70 6.02
C TYR A 35 9.14 14.62 7.45
N GLU A 36 9.54 15.51 8.35
CA GLU A 36 8.98 15.56 9.70
C GLU A 36 7.53 16.05 9.66
N THR A 37 7.25 17.15 8.95
CA THR A 37 5.88 17.60 8.72
C THR A 37 5.08 16.59 7.91
N ALA A 38 5.69 16.00 6.87
CA ALA A 38 5.04 14.98 6.06
C ALA A 38 4.59 13.78 6.92
N TYR A 39 5.49 13.22 7.73
CA TYR A 39 5.16 12.07 8.59
C TYR A 39 4.05 12.42 9.58
N ARG A 40 4.14 13.58 10.24
CA ARG A 40 3.14 14.05 11.20
C ARG A 40 1.74 14.20 10.58
N LEU A 41 1.65 14.60 9.31
CA LEU A 41 0.36 14.77 8.63
C LEU A 41 -0.14 13.48 7.97
N LEU A 42 0.75 12.65 7.44
CA LEU A 42 0.40 11.46 6.66
C LEU A 42 0.18 10.22 7.53
N GLU A 43 0.87 10.04 8.65
CA GLU A 43 0.70 8.86 9.51
C GLU A 43 -0.76 8.70 9.99
N PRO A 44 -1.45 9.73 10.52
CA PRO A 44 -2.85 9.58 10.94
C PRO A 44 -3.79 9.18 9.79
N MET A 45 -3.51 9.63 8.56
CA MET A 45 -4.29 9.26 7.38
C MET A 45 -4.00 7.84 6.93
N ALA A 46 -2.75 7.42 7.03
CA ALA A 46 -2.35 6.05 6.75
C ALA A 46 -3.03 5.07 7.72
N GLU A 47 -3.08 5.42 9.02
CA GLU A 47 -3.85 4.67 10.02
C GLU A 47 -5.36 4.71 9.76
N ALA A 48 -5.89 5.82 9.24
CA ALA A 48 -7.28 5.92 8.80
C ALA A 48 -7.59 5.16 7.50
N GLY A 49 -6.59 4.52 6.88
CA GLY A 49 -6.77 3.65 5.71
C GLY A 49 -6.46 4.29 4.36
N HIS A 50 -6.00 5.54 4.29
CA HIS A 50 -5.73 6.20 3.00
C HIS A 50 -4.55 5.52 2.27
N PRO A 51 -4.74 4.90 1.09
CA PRO A 51 -3.72 4.04 0.49
C PRO A 51 -2.47 4.80 0.01
N GLU A 52 -2.62 6.00 -0.54
CA GLU A 52 -1.47 6.85 -0.92
C GLU A 52 -0.69 7.34 0.30
N ALA A 53 -1.36 7.63 1.43
CA ALA A 53 -0.68 7.97 2.68
C ALA A 53 0.09 6.75 3.22
N GLN A 54 -0.50 5.56 3.19
CA GLN A 54 0.17 4.31 3.55
C GLN A 54 1.40 4.05 2.69
N LEU A 55 1.33 4.26 1.37
CA LEU A 55 2.49 4.18 0.48
C LEU A 55 3.60 5.15 0.92
N ARG A 56 3.26 6.43 1.12
CA ARG A 56 4.26 7.45 1.52
C ARG A 56 4.87 7.18 2.89
N VAL A 57 4.07 6.75 3.87
CA VAL A 57 4.56 6.36 5.20
C VAL A 57 5.45 5.13 5.13
N GLY A 58 5.11 4.16 4.26
CA GLY A 58 5.99 3.04 3.93
C GLY A 58 7.35 3.50 3.42
N ALA A 59 7.37 4.42 2.46
CA ALA A 59 8.60 4.99 1.91
C ALA A 59 9.42 5.76 2.95
N MET A 60 8.75 6.51 3.84
CA MET A 60 9.43 7.21 4.93
C MET A 60 10.16 6.24 5.88
N HIS A 61 9.54 5.10 6.21
CA HIS A 61 10.22 4.04 6.96
C HIS A 61 11.30 3.32 6.15
N GLU A 62 11.14 3.13 4.85
CA GLU A 62 12.18 2.50 4.02
C GLU A 62 13.46 3.33 3.98
N TRP A 63 13.32 4.64 3.75
CA TRP A 63 14.44 5.55 3.54
C TRP A 63 14.89 6.30 4.80
N GLY A 64 14.20 6.11 5.93
CA GLY A 64 14.50 6.83 7.18
C GLY A 64 14.22 8.33 7.09
N GLN A 65 13.20 8.72 6.35
CA GLN A 65 12.84 10.12 6.09
C GLN A 65 11.84 10.60 7.14
N GLY A 66 12.28 11.49 8.03
CA GLY A 66 11.45 12.01 9.13
C GLY A 66 11.18 11.00 10.26
N VAL A 67 11.56 9.73 10.07
CA VAL A 67 11.44 8.64 11.04
C VAL A 67 12.62 7.67 10.96
N ALA A 68 12.80 6.85 11.99
CA ALA A 68 13.83 5.82 11.97
C ALA A 68 13.56 4.78 10.84
N PRO A 69 14.61 4.40 10.08
CA PRO A 69 14.46 3.45 8.99
C PRO A 69 14.11 2.06 9.51
N SER A 70 13.17 1.39 8.84
CA SER A 70 12.76 0.02 9.13
C SER A 70 12.04 -0.59 7.93
N PHE A 71 12.71 -1.50 7.23
CA PHE A 71 12.10 -2.26 6.14
C PHE A 71 10.89 -3.09 6.60
N ASN A 72 10.89 -3.60 7.83
CA ASN A 72 9.75 -4.35 8.37
C ASN A 72 8.52 -3.47 8.52
N LYS A 73 8.68 -2.23 9.01
CA LYS A 73 7.56 -1.27 9.10
C LYS A 73 7.12 -0.81 7.71
N ALA A 74 8.06 -0.55 6.81
CA ALA A 74 7.77 -0.21 5.42
C ALA A 74 6.90 -1.29 4.76
N ALA A 75 7.29 -2.56 4.90
CA ALA A 75 6.55 -3.70 4.37
C ALA A 75 5.10 -3.75 4.89
N GLN A 76 4.89 -3.50 6.19
CA GLN A 76 3.55 -3.48 6.78
C GLN A 76 2.68 -2.40 6.16
N TRP A 77 3.23 -1.20 5.95
CA TRP A 77 2.50 -0.10 5.32
C TRP A 77 2.21 -0.34 3.85
N TYR A 78 3.20 -0.80 3.09
CA TYR A 78 3.01 -1.18 1.69
C TYR A 78 2.01 -2.31 1.53
N GLN A 79 2.02 -3.31 2.41
CA GLN A 79 1.04 -4.40 2.37
C GLN A 79 -0.39 -3.89 2.58
N ARG A 80 -0.61 -2.94 3.51
CA ARG A 80 -1.93 -2.30 3.70
C ARG A 80 -2.39 -1.56 2.43
N ALA A 81 -1.50 -0.79 1.79
CA ALA A 81 -1.83 -0.09 0.55
C ALA A 81 -2.07 -1.05 -0.63
N ALA A 82 -1.26 -2.10 -0.73
CA ALA A 82 -1.33 -3.11 -1.79
C ALA A 82 -2.62 -3.94 -1.72
N ALA A 83 -3.07 -4.27 -0.51
CA ALA A 83 -4.34 -4.95 -0.25
C ALA A 83 -5.54 -4.11 -0.72
N GLN A 84 -5.43 -2.78 -0.69
CA GLN A 84 -6.45 -1.87 -1.23
C GLN A 84 -6.37 -1.68 -2.75
N GLY A 85 -5.51 -2.43 -3.44
CA GLY A 85 -5.35 -2.34 -4.89
C GLY A 85 -4.33 -1.30 -5.36
N HIS A 86 -3.60 -0.62 -4.48
CA HIS A 86 -2.68 0.44 -4.91
C HIS A 86 -1.55 -0.12 -5.80
N PRO A 87 -1.44 0.27 -7.10
CA PRO A 87 -0.55 -0.38 -8.05
C PRO A 87 0.93 -0.34 -7.65
N GLU A 88 1.41 0.83 -7.21
CA GLU A 88 2.80 1.01 -6.80
C GLU A 88 3.13 0.17 -5.56
N ALA A 89 2.25 0.11 -4.57
CA ALA A 89 2.45 -0.71 -3.38
C ALA A 89 2.44 -2.21 -3.72
N GLN A 90 1.59 -2.66 -4.66
CA GLN A 90 1.61 -4.04 -5.15
C GLN A 90 2.94 -4.37 -5.83
N PHE A 91 3.45 -3.48 -6.68
CA PHE A 91 4.77 -3.66 -7.29
C PHE A 91 5.88 -3.73 -6.22
N THR A 92 5.87 -2.82 -5.26
CA THR A 92 6.84 -2.78 -4.15
C THR A 92 6.78 -4.05 -3.31
N MET A 93 5.58 -4.56 -2.98
CA MET A 93 5.45 -5.84 -2.28
C MET A 93 6.01 -7.00 -3.10
N GLY A 94 5.78 -7.03 -4.41
CA GLY A 94 6.39 -7.99 -5.32
C GLY A 94 7.92 -7.98 -5.22
N PHE A 95 8.52 -6.80 -5.20
CA PHE A 95 9.95 -6.63 -5.04
C PHE A 95 10.46 -7.08 -3.67
N MET A 96 9.81 -6.65 -2.58
CA MET A 96 10.20 -6.99 -1.20
C MET A 96 10.16 -8.50 -0.93
N TYR A 97 9.13 -9.20 -1.42
CA TYR A 97 9.07 -10.66 -1.34
C TYR A 97 10.14 -11.33 -2.21
N GLY A 98 10.45 -10.78 -3.40
CA GLY A 98 11.49 -11.32 -4.27
C GLY A 98 12.90 -11.16 -3.69
N SER A 99 13.17 -10.07 -2.96
CA SER A 99 14.48 -9.80 -2.35
C SER A 99 14.61 -10.27 -0.89
N GLY A 100 13.49 -10.54 -0.21
CA GLY A 100 13.47 -10.78 1.24
C GLY A 100 13.76 -9.52 2.06
N THR A 101 13.44 -8.33 1.52
CA THR A 101 13.64 -7.06 2.22
C THR A 101 12.41 -6.74 3.04
N GLY A 102 12.53 -6.65 4.37
CA GLY A 102 11.41 -6.32 5.26
C GLY A 102 10.37 -7.44 5.45
N VAL A 103 10.47 -8.49 4.65
CA VAL A 103 9.66 -9.72 4.70
C VAL A 103 10.56 -10.93 4.42
N THR A 104 10.11 -12.13 4.79
CA THR A 104 10.81 -13.35 4.36
C THR A 104 10.70 -13.50 2.84
N GLN A 105 11.82 -13.83 2.19
CA GLN A 105 11.85 -14.02 0.75
C GLN A 105 10.88 -15.14 0.33
N ASP A 106 10.01 -14.84 -0.64
CA ASP A 106 9.04 -15.77 -1.17
C ASP A 106 8.67 -15.41 -2.62
N GLU A 107 9.21 -16.18 -3.56
CA GLU A 107 8.99 -15.96 -4.99
C GLU A 107 7.52 -16.19 -5.42
N VAL A 108 6.75 -17.02 -4.71
CA VAL A 108 5.31 -17.24 -5.00
C VAL A 108 4.52 -15.99 -4.65
N HIS A 109 4.78 -15.39 -3.49
CA HIS A 109 4.19 -14.10 -3.12
C HIS A 109 4.66 -12.98 -4.04
N ALA A 110 5.96 -12.95 -4.38
CA ALA A 110 6.51 -11.97 -5.32
C ALA A 110 5.77 -12.00 -6.67
N TRP A 111 5.63 -13.19 -7.26
CA TRP A 111 4.90 -13.39 -8.51
C TRP A 111 3.45 -12.94 -8.40
N ALA A 112 2.76 -13.30 -7.31
CA ALA A 112 1.36 -12.95 -7.12
C ALA A 112 1.14 -11.44 -7.06
N TRP A 113 1.98 -10.71 -6.33
CA TRP A 113 1.90 -9.25 -6.24
C TRP A 113 2.26 -8.57 -7.57
N PHE A 114 3.28 -9.05 -8.28
CA PHE A 114 3.58 -8.54 -9.62
C PHE A 114 2.45 -8.81 -10.61
N ASP A 115 1.75 -9.94 -10.52
CA ASP A 115 0.59 -10.22 -11.38
C ASP A 115 -0.57 -9.25 -11.12
N LEU A 116 -0.81 -8.87 -9.86
CA LEU A 116 -1.82 -7.86 -9.54
C LEU A 116 -1.47 -6.50 -10.13
N ALA A 117 -0.25 -6.01 -9.92
CA ALA A 117 0.20 -4.74 -10.50
C ALA A 117 0.20 -4.77 -12.04
N ALA A 118 0.64 -5.88 -12.64
CA ALA A 118 0.68 -6.08 -14.09
C ALA A 118 -0.70 -5.96 -14.76
N ARG A 119 -1.74 -6.49 -14.11
CA ARG A 119 -3.14 -6.41 -14.59
C ARG A 119 -3.69 -4.99 -14.59
N GLN A 120 -3.13 -4.12 -13.76
CA GLN A 120 -3.48 -2.69 -13.73
C GLN A 120 -2.71 -1.86 -14.78
N GLY A 121 -1.93 -2.52 -15.65
CA GLY A 121 -1.23 -1.87 -16.74
C GLY A 121 0.26 -1.63 -16.49
N ASP A 122 0.78 -1.89 -15.28
CA ASP A 122 2.19 -1.72 -14.96
C ASP A 122 3.07 -2.66 -15.81
N GLN A 123 3.87 -2.07 -16.71
CA GLN A 123 4.76 -2.82 -17.60
C GLN A 123 5.94 -3.43 -16.85
N LYS A 124 6.52 -2.73 -15.88
CA LYS A 124 7.63 -3.26 -15.09
C LYS A 124 7.14 -4.45 -14.29
N ALA A 125 5.96 -4.37 -13.69
CA ALA A 125 5.36 -5.50 -12.99
C ALA A 125 5.18 -6.72 -13.90
N ARG A 126 4.77 -6.55 -15.17
CA ARG A 126 4.71 -7.65 -16.15
C ARG A 126 6.08 -8.29 -16.37
N GLU A 127 7.11 -7.49 -16.58
CA GLU A 127 8.48 -7.97 -16.81
C GLU A 127 9.00 -8.75 -15.60
N PHE A 128 8.82 -8.22 -14.38
CA PHE A 128 9.21 -8.90 -13.14
C PHE A 128 8.40 -10.18 -12.90
N ARG A 129 7.09 -10.17 -13.13
CA ARG A 129 6.24 -11.36 -13.05
C ARG A 129 6.74 -12.47 -13.98
N ASP A 130 7.03 -12.13 -15.23
CA ASP A 130 7.44 -13.10 -16.23
C ASP A 130 8.83 -13.67 -15.92
N ALA A 131 9.77 -12.82 -15.48
CA ALA A 131 11.09 -13.24 -15.02
C ALA A 131 11.02 -14.16 -13.79
N THR A 132 10.23 -13.79 -12.77
CA THR A 132 9.99 -14.61 -11.58
C THR A 132 9.31 -15.93 -11.95
N GLY A 133 8.35 -15.90 -12.88
CA GLY A 133 7.64 -17.09 -13.35
C GLY A 133 8.58 -18.10 -14.03
N ALA A 134 9.54 -17.60 -14.82
CA ALA A 134 10.55 -18.45 -15.44
C ALA A 134 11.46 -19.14 -14.40
N ARG A 135 11.76 -18.49 -13.26
CA ARG A 135 12.51 -19.09 -12.15
C ARG A 135 11.70 -20.09 -11.33
N LEU A 136 10.41 -19.81 -11.11
CA LEU A 136 9.50 -20.62 -10.30
C LEU A 136 9.13 -21.97 -10.93
N GLY A 137 8.97 -21.98 -12.26
CA GLY A 137 8.44 -23.12 -13.01
C GLY A 137 6.91 -23.27 -12.91
N ALA A 138 6.32 -24.02 -13.84
CA ALA A 138 4.87 -24.06 -14.05
C ALA A 138 4.05 -24.47 -12.80
N GLY A 139 4.57 -25.38 -11.98
CA GLY A 139 3.88 -25.84 -10.76
C GLY A 139 3.69 -24.71 -9.74
N LYS A 140 4.77 -23.99 -9.42
CA LYS A 140 4.71 -22.86 -8.47
C LYS A 140 4.02 -21.63 -9.06
N VAL A 141 4.08 -21.44 -10.38
CA VAL A 141 3.28 -20.39 -11.05
C VAL A 141 1.78 -20.64 -10.88
N ALA A 142 1.32 -21.89 -10.99
CA ALA A 142 -0.09 -22.21 -10.74
C ALA A 142 -0.51 -21.95 -9.29
N GLU A 143 0.38 -22.17 -8.33
CA GLU A 143 0.18 -21.78 -6.93
C GLU A 143 0.09 -20.25 -6.78
N ALA A 144 1.03 -19.52 -7.38
CA ALA A 144 1.07 -18.06 -7.33
C ALA A 144 -0.16 -17.40 -7.98
N GLN A 145 -0.69 -18.00 -9.06
CA GLN A 145 -1.95 -17.57 -9.67
C GLN A 145 -3.15 -17.69 -8.72
N ARG A 146 -3.22 -18.77 -7.94
CA ARG A 146 -4.27 -18.94 -6.92
C ARG A 146 -4.11 -17.92 -5.80
N LEU A 147 -2.87 -17.65 -5.39
CA LEU A 147 -2.59 -16.63 -4.39
C LEU A 147 -3.01 -15.23 -4.88
N SER A 148 -2.61 -14.83 -6.08
CA SER A 148 -3.03 -13.59 -6.74
C SER A 148 -4.56 -13.46 -6.77
N ALA A 149 -5.28 -14.53 -7.12
CA ALA A 149 -6.73 -14.53 -7.15
C ALA A 149 -7.37 -14.30 -5.76
N ARG A 150 -6.79 -14.84 -4.67
CA ARG A 150 -7.25 -14.61 -3.30
C ARG A 150 -6.99 -13.17 -2.84
N LEU A 151 -5.77 -12.68 -3.05
CA LEU A 151 -5.36 -11.32 -2.68
C LEU A 151 -6.20 -10.22 -3.37
N ARG A 152 -6.86 -10.54 -4.48
CA ARG A 152 -7.80 -9.64 -5.18
C ARG A 152 -9.23 -9.67 -4.62
N ALA A 153 -9.59 -10.76 -3.94
CA ALA A 153 -10.95 -10.99 -3.45
C ALA A 153 -11.16 -10.45 -2.03
N ASP A 154 -10.07 -10.24 -1.29
CA ASP A 154 -10.00 -9.59 0.01
C ASP A 154 -9.97 -8.06 -0.15
#